data_AF-A0A101Y3E5-F1
#
_entry.id   AF-A0A101Y3E5-F1
#
_cell.length_a   1.000
_cell.length_b   1.000
_cell.length_c   1.000
_cell.angle_alpha   90.00
_cell.angle_beta   90.00
_cell.angle_gamma   90.00
#
_symmetry.space_group_name_H-M   'P 1'
#
loop_
_entity.id
_entity.type
_entity.pdbx_description
1 polymer ?
#
loop_
_entity_poly.entity_id
_entity_poly.type
_entity_poly.pdbx_seq_one_letter_code
_entity_poly.pdbx_strand_id
1 'polypeptide(L)'
;MSDQDKGLYNKYIVINRETSKEAEGAYFVLQPDKDAAARPALLRYAEETAGQNDKLAADLWKWIQSIDAYACCPEDVFPLLDGTELILSPGDRVLFQRSCPGSIPLTIDADSILDDVLQAYKSTLLQLGQVSRERDEWYNSYLQAVTDTDGSSDIINMQAERIADLERELEEFKEKHEEKVRYYQSELRVATNDLMEAILNNGSHHE
;
A
#
# COMPACT_ATOMS: atom_id res chain seq x y z
N MET A 1 34.65 -3.31 0.38
CA MET A 1 33.31 -3.40 0.99
C MET A 1 32.34 -3.47 -0.16
N SER A 2 31.48 -4.49 -0.18
CA SER A 2 30.57 -4.71 -1.29
C SER A 2 29.42 -3.70 -1.20
N ASP A 3 28.87 -3.23 -2.32
CA ASP A 3 27.79 -2.23 -2.30
C ASP A 3 26.52 -2.70 -1.57
N GLN A 4 26.42 -4.01 -1.30
CA GLN A 4 25.39 -4.60 -0.43
C GLN A 4 25.46 -4.11 1.02
N ASP A 5 26.65 -3.75 1.52
CA ASP A 5 26.85 -3.28 2.90
C ASP A 5 26.32 -1.84 3.11
N LYS A 6 25.95 -1.13 2.02
CA LYS A 6 25.42 0.25 2.04
C LYS A 6 23.91 0.35 1.83
N GLY A 7 23.19 -0.78 1.79
CA GLY A 7 21.74 -0.80 1.54
C GLY A 7 21.34 -0.55 0.07
N LEU A 8 22.29 -0.59 -0.88
CA LEU A 8 21.98 -0.64 -2.30
C LEU A 8 21.67 -2.08 -2.69
N TYR A 9 20.39 -2.43 -2.69
CA TYR A 9 19.92 -3.73 -3.19
C TYR A 9 19.83 -3.70 -4.71
N ASN A 10 20.51 -4.64 -5.38
CA ASN A 10 20.29 -4.93 -6.80
C ASN A 10 18.90 -5.56 -6.97
N LYS A 11 17.85 -4.73 -6.94
CA LYS A 11 16.45 -5.18 -6.98
C LYS A 11 16.00 -5.57 -8.39
N TYR A 12 16.69 -5.09 -9.42
CA TYR A 12 16.31 -5.29 -10.82
C TYR A 12 17.50 -5.78 -11.64
N ILE A 13 17.28 -6.83 -12.40
CA ILE A 13 18.18 -7.27 -13.47
C ILE A 13 17.84 -6.42 -14.70
N VAL A 14 18.81 -5.63 -15.18
CA VAL A 14 18.64 -4.80 -16.38
C VAL A 14 19.06 -5.63 -17.57
N ILE A 15 18.12 -5.95 -18.46
CA ILE A 15 18.39 -6.72 -19.68
C ILE A 15 18.42 -5.75 -20.86
N ASN A 16 19.52 -5.76 -21.62
CA ASN A 16 19.59 -5.01 -22.87
C ASN A 16 18.69 -5.68 -23.91
N ARG A 17 17.66 -4.97 -24.40
CA ARG A 17 16.69 -5.50 -25.36
C ARG A 17 17.29 -5.92 -26.70
N GLU A 18 18.37 -5.28 -27.14
CA GLU A 18 18.99 -5.57 -28.43
C GLU A 18 19.85 -6.84 -28.36
N THR A 19 20.53 -7.07 -27.22
CA THR A 19 21.48 -8.18 -27.06
C THR A 19 20.92 -9.36 -26.27
N SER A 20 19.78 -9.18 -25.59
CA SER A 20 19.18 -10.15 -24.65
C SER A 20 20.13 -10.61 -23.54
N LYS A 21 21.18 -9.83 -23.25
CA LYS A 21 22.12 -10.09 -22.16
C LYS A 21 21.87 -9.14 -21.00
N GLU A 22 22.20 -9.61 -19.80
CA GLU A 22 22.26 -8.75 -18.62
C GLU A 22 23.28 -7.64 -18.88
N ALA A 23 22.87 -6.42 -18.59
CA ALA A 23 23.71 -5.25 -18.73
C ALA A 23 24.74 -5.26 -17.59
N GLU A 24 26.02 -5.12 -17.92
CA GLU A 24 27.10 -5.11 -16.92
C GLU A 24 27.33 -3.68 -16.40
N GLY A 25 27.10 -3.46 -15.10
CA GLY A 25 27.33 -2.16 -14.46
C GLY A 25 26.37 -1.86 -13.31
N ALA A 26 26.53 -0.68 -12.70
CA ALA A 26 25.61 -0.17 -11.70
C ALA A 26 24.48 0.61 -12.41
N TYR A 27 23.26 0.09 -12.29
CA TYR A 27 22.07 0.72 -12.87
C TYR A 27 21.09 1.13 -11.78
N PHE A 28 20.46 2.28 -11.96
CA PHE A 28 19.38 2.76 -11.12
C PHE A 28 18.17 3.05 -12.00
N VAL A 29 16.99 2.66 -11.50
CA VAL A 29 15.71 2.92 -12.19
C VAL A 29 15.09 4.15 -11.55
N LEU A 30 14.97 5.23 -12.32
CA LEU A 30 14.31 6.46 -11.89
C LEU A 30 12.83 6.45 -12.31
N GLN A 31 11.95 6.84 -11.40
CA GLN A 31 10.51 7.03 -11.64
C GLN A 31 10.13 8.49 -11.44
N PRO A 32 10.46 9.40 -12.38
CA PRO A 32 10.25 10.84 -12.20
C PRO A 32 8.76 11.25 -12.04
N ASP A 33 7.82 10.39 -12.42
CA ASP A 33 6.40 10.54 -12.18
C ASP A 33 6.02 10.41 -10.69
N LYS A 34 6.71 9.53 -9.95
CA LYS A 34 6.37 9.19 -8.54
C LYS A 34 7.41 9.66 -7.53
N ASP A 35 8.67 9.79 -7.96
CA ASP A 35 9.80 10.15 -7.12
C ASP A 35 10.24 11.59 -7.44
N ALA A 36 9.98 12.49 -6.50
CA ALA A 36 10.37 13.89 -6.62
C ALA A 36 11.89 14.08 -6.68
N ALA A 37 12.70 13.18 -6.09
CA ALA A 37 14.16 13.26 -6.13
C ALA A 37 14.74 12.78 -7.48
N ALA A 38 13.98 11.98 -8.24
CA ALA A 38 14.38 11.54 -9.57
C ALA A 38 14.39 12.67 -10.61
N ARG A 39 13.50 13.67 -10.47
CA ARG A 39 13.41 14.82 -11.39
C ARG A 39 14.69 15.68 -11.39
N PRO A 40 15.19 16.20 -10.25
CA PRO A 40 16.43 16.99 -10.23
C PRO A 40 17.65 16.18 -10.65
N ALA A 41 17.67 14.86 -10.38
CA ALA A 41 18.74 13.99 -10.85
C ALA A 41 18.76 13.88 -12.38
N LEU A 42 17.60 13.70 -13.03
CA LEU A 42 17.50 13.66 -14.49
C LEU A 42 17.82 15.02 -15.13
N LEU A 43 17.37 16.13 -14.53
CA LEU A 43 17.73 17.48 -14.99
C LEU A 43 19.24 17.68 -14.97
N ARG A 44 19.87 17.33 -13.85
CA ARG A 44 21.32 17.44 -13.70
C ARG A 44 22.07 16.60 -14.72
N TYR A 45 21.60 15.38 -14.96
CA TYR A 45 22.18 14.51 -15.96
C TYR A 45 22.02 15.06 -17.39
N ALA A 46 20.87 15.66 -17.71
CA ALA A 46 20.65 16.31 -19.01
C ALA A 46 21.59 17.52 -19.21
N GLU A 47 21.84 18.32 -18.18
CA GLU A 47 22.82 19.41 -18.20
C GLU A 47 24.25 18.91 -18.44
N GLU A 48 24.67 17.85 -17.73
CA GLU A 48 26.03 17.31 -17.85
C GLU A 48 26.27 16.60 -19.19
N THR A 49 25.19 16.08 -19.79
CA THR A 49 25.25 15.41 -21.10
C THR A 49 25.13 16.40 -22.27
N ALA A 50 24.72 17.65 -22.01
CA ALA A 50 24.68 18.71 -23.01
C ALA A 50 26.11 19.01 -23.51
N GLY A 51 26.30 18.94 -24.83
CA GLY A 51 27.61 19.03 -25.49
C GLY A 51 28.24 17.67 -25.84
N GLN A 52 27.82 16.58 -25.20
CA GLN A 52 28.23 15.21 -25.58
C GLN A 52 27.13 14.49 -26.38
N ASN A 53 25.88 14.64 -25.94
CA ASN A 53 24.72 14.06 -26.60
C ASN A 53 23.51 14.98 -26.44
N ASP A 54 23.48 16.04 -27.26
CA ASP A 54 22.43 17.06 -27.23
C ASP A 54 21.03 16.48 -27.48
N LYS A 55 20.95 15.41 -28.27
CA LYS A 55 19.68 14.72 -28.53
C LYS A 55 19.12 14.09 -27.24
N LEU A 56 19.95 13.37 -26.51
CA LEU A 56 19.55 12.76 -25.24
C LEU A 56 19.20 13.83 -24.21
N ALA A 57 20.00 14.89 -24.11
CA ALA A 57 19.71 16.00 -23.21
C ALA A 57 18.34 16.64 -23.52
N ALA A 58 18.05 16.92 -24.79
CA ALA A 58 16.77 17.47 -25.23
C ALA A 58 15.60 16.51 -24.96
N ASP A 59 15.79 15.21 -25.20
CA ASP A 59 14.77 14.19 -24.94
C ASP A 59 14.45 14.10 -23.43
N LEU A 60 15.47 14.16 -22.56
CA LEU A 60 15.29 14.18 -21.11
C LEU A 60 14.58 15.45 -20.62
N TRP A 61 14.96 16.62 -21.13
CA TRP A 61 14.27 17.88 -20.82
C TRP A 61 12.81 17.85 -21.24
N LYS A 62 12.53 17.36 -22.45
CA LYS A 62 11.18 17.21 -22.98
C LYS A 62 10.37 16.23 -22.15
N TRP A 63 10.97 15.14 -21.69
CA TRP A 63 10.31 14.16 -20.84
C TRP A 63 9.95 14.73 -19.47
N ILE A 64 10.85 15.49 -18.84
CA ILE A 64 10.59 16.12 -17.53
C ILE A 64 9.51 17.20 -17.67
N GLN A 65 9.60 18.04 -18.71
CA GLN A 65 8.55 19.03 -19.01
C GLN A 65 7.21 18.39 -19.33
N SER A 66 7.19 17.23 -19.99
CA SER A 66 5.92 16.54 -20.24
C SER A 66 5.31 16.04 -18.93
N ILE A 67 6.11 15.56 -17.98
CA ILE A 67 5.63 15.19 -16.64
C ILE A 67 5.08 16.41 -15.90
N ASP A 68 5.78 17.55 -15.94
CA ASP A 68 5.35 18.78 -15.26
C ASP A 68 4.14 19.44 -15.93
N ALA A 69 4.00 19.31 -17.25
CA ALA A 69 2.79 19.70 -18.00
C ALA A 69 1.55 18.91 -17.56
N TYR A 70 1.73 17.72 -16.99
CA TYR A 70 0.66 16.95 -16.35
C TYR A 70 0.58 17.16 -14.82
N ALA A 71 1.53 17.88 -14.20
CA ALA A 71 1.61 18.08 -12.75
C ALA A 71 1.16 19.47 -12.28
N CYS A 72 1.05 20.46 -13.17
CA CYS A 72 0.42 21.76 -12.91
C CYS A 72 -1.09 21.72 -13.18
N CYS A 73 -1.82 20.97 -12.34
CA CYS A 73 -3.28 20.79 -12.36
C CYS A 73 -3.83 20.08 -13.63
N PRO A 74 -4.83 19.19 -13.50
CA PRO A 74 -5.53 18.66 -14.66
C PRO A 74 -6.19 19.81 -15.43
N GLU A 75 -6.35 19.65 -16.75
CA GLU A 75 -7.31 20.45 -17.51
C GLU A 75 -8.67 20.27 -16.83
N ASP A 76 -9.08 21.24 -16.00
CA ASP A 76 -10.38 21.20 -15.34
C ASP A 76 -11.43 21.48 -16.42
N VAL A 77 -11.91 20.40 -17.04
CA VAL A 77 -13.08 20.45 -17.91
C VAL A 77 -14.29 20.61 -17.03
N PHE A 78 -14.86 21.81 -17.01
CA PHE A 78 -16.10 22.07 -16.28
C PHE A 78 -17.28 21.83 -17.23
N PRO A 79 -18.09 20.78 -17.02
CA PRO A 79 -19.33 20.62 -17.77
C PRO A 79 -20.32 21.71 -17.33
N LEU A 80 -20.76 22.53 -18.27
CA LEU A 80 -21.83 23.50 -18.07
C LEU A 80 -23.20 22.80 -18.13
N LEU A 81 -24.20 23.45 -17.54
CA LEU A 81 -25.57 22.91 -17.41
C LEU A 81 -26.27 22.62 -18.75
N ASP A 82 -25.78 23.22 -19.85
CA ASP A 82 -26.29 23.02 -21.21
C ASP A 82 -25.55 21.91 -21.99
N GLY A 83 -24.56 21.26 -21.37
CA GLY A 83 -23.74 20.21 -21.98
C GLY A 83 -22.50 20.72 -22.72
N THR A 84 -22.17 22.01 -22.63
CA THR A 84 -20.90 22.54 -23.16
C THR A 84 -19.74 22.33 -22.18
N GLU A 85 -18.54 22.14 -22.73
CA GLU A 85 -17.31 21.91 -21.97
C GLU A 85 -16.48 23.20 -21.91
N LEU A 86 -16.18 23.65 -20.69
CA LEU A 86 -15.28 24.79 -20.43
C LEU A 86 -13.83 24.30 -20.38
N ILE A 87 -12.98 24.88 -21.22
CA ILE A 87 -11.53 24.65 -21.21
C ILE A 87 -10.84 25.96 -20.82
N LEU A 88 -10.19 25.97 -19.67
CA LEU A 88 -9.43 27.12 -19.18
C LEU A 88 -7.96 26.95 -19.55
N SER A 89 -7.45 27.76 -20.48
CA SER A 89 -6.01 27.85 -20.74
C SER A 89 -5.37 28.90 -19.82
N PRO A 90 -4.39 28.54 -18.97
CA PRO A 90 -3.77 29.47 -18.04
C PRO A 90 -2.83 30.41 -18.79
N GLY A 91 -3.36 31.54 -19.25
CA GLY A 91 -2.58 32.58 -19.91
C GLY A 91 -3.39 33.48 -20.84
N ASP A 92 -4.45 32.93 -21.45
CA ASP A 92 -5.27 33.64 -22.42
C ASP A 92 -6.69 33.86 -21.88
N ARG A 93 -7.18 35.10 -22.00
CA ARG A 93 -8.58 35.48 -21.71
C ARG A 93 -9.53 35.00 -22.81
N VAL A 94 -9.35 33.77 -23.31
CA VAL A 94 -10.10 33.24 -24.44
C VAL A 94 -10.74 31.93 -24.02
N LEU A 95 -12.07 31.91 -24.08
CA LEU A 95 -12.89 30.74 -23.83
C LEU A 95 -13.12 30.02 -25.15
N PHE A 96 -12.76 28.75 -25.21
CA PHE A 96 -13.02 27.91 -26.37
C PHE A 96 -14.24 27.05 -26.09
N GLN A 97 -15.34 27.35 -26.77
CA GLN A 97 -16.45 26.41 -26.88
C GLN A 97 -16.02 25.30 -27.84
N ARG A 98 -15.85 24.07 -27.32
CA ARG A 98 -15.49 22.91 -28.14
C ARG A 98 -16.73 22.39 -28.89
N SER A 99 -17.22 23.18 -29.84
CA SER A 99 -18.36 22.80 -30.68
C SER A 99 -18.10 23.23 -32.13
N CYS A 100 -17.48 22.33 -32.89
CA CYS A 100 -17.27 22.37 -34.34
C CYS A 100 -16.10 23.25 -34.88
N PRO A 101 -15.36 22.74 -35.89
CA PRO A 101 -14.39 23.54 -36.62
C PRO A 101 -15.11 24.65 -37.39
N GLY A 102 -14.86 25.91 -37.00
CA GLY A 102 -15.55 27.10 -37.50
C GLY A 102 -16.26 27.94 -36.42
N SER A 103 -16.20 27.53 -35.15
CA SER A 103 -16.75 28.29 -34.03
C SER A 103 -16.09 29.66 -33.89
N ILE A 104 -16.90 30.71 -33.94
CA ILE A 104 -16.49 32.10 -33.72
C ILE A 104 -16.12 32.24 -32.23
N PRO A 105 -14.98 32.86 -31.88
CA PRO A 105 -14.64 33.13 -30.48
C PRO A 105 -15.73 34.01 -29.87
N LEU A 106 -16.45 33.46 -28.90
CA LEU A 106 -17.40 34.22 -28.10
C LEU A 106 -16.60 35.03 -27.09
N THR A 107 -16.59 36.36 -27.23
CA THR A 107 -16.21 37.26 -26.15
C THR A 107 -17.33 37.22 -25.13
N ILE A 108 -17.18 36.38 -24.11
CA ILE A 108 -18.11 36.33 -22.99
C ILE A 108 -17.79 37.50 -22.06
N ASP A 109 -18.82 38.20 -21.64
CA ASP A 109 -18.71 39.28 -20.67
C ASP A 109 -18.20 38.73 -19.33
N ALA A 110 -17.10 39.31 -18.83
CA ALA A 110 -16.39 38.83 -17.65
C ALA A 110 -17.28 38.79 -16.41
N ASP A 111 -18.25 39.71 -16.33
CA ASP A 111 -19.18 39.81 -15.22
C ASP A 111 -20.16 38.62 -15.18
N SER A 112 -20.55 38.07 -16.33
CA SER A 112 -21.44 36.89 -16.38
C SER A 112 -20.75 35.60 -15.93
N ILE A 113 -19.45 35.43 -16.25
CA ILE A 113 -18.66 34.29 -15.80
C ILE A 113 -18.44 34.37 -14.29
N LEU A 114 -18.24 35.57 -13.76
CA LEU A 114 -18.01 35.76 -12.34
C LEU A 114 -19.22 35.29 -11.52
N ASP A 115 -20.44 35.59 -11.97
CA ASP A 115 -21.67 35.16 -11.31
C ASP A 115 -21.83 33.63 -11.33
N ASP A 116 -21.57 32.98 -12.46
CA ASP A 116 -21.63 31.52 -12.59
C ASP A 116 -20.57 30.82 -11.73
N VAL A 117 -19.34 31.34 -11.70
CA VAL A 117 -18.25 30.82 -10.85
C VAL A 117 -18.57 31.02 -9.37
N LEU A 118 -19.12 32.17 -8.99
CA LEU A 118 -19.55 32.45 -7.62
C LEU A 118 -20.70 31.53 -7.20
N GLN A 119 -21.62 31.20 -8.11
CA GLN A 119 -22.70 30.26 -7.87
C GLN A 119 -22.18 28.83 -7.71
N ALA A 120 -21.27 28.39 -8.58
CA ALA A 120 -20.62 27.09 -8.47
C ALA A 120 -19.86 26.97 -7.15
N TYR A 121 -19.09 28.00 -6.77
CA TYR A 121 -18.35 28.04 -5.51
C TYR A 121 -19.27 27.95 -4.28
N LYS A 122 -20.40 28.68 -4.28
CA LYS A 122 -21.42 28.58 -3.22
C LYS A 122 -22.01 27.17 -3.11
N SER A 123 -22.30 26.54 -4.25
CA SER A 123 -22.80 25.15 -4.28
C SER A 123 -21.78 24.17 -3.67
N THR A 124 -20.51 24.31 -4.03
CA THR A 124 -19.43 23.48 -3.49
C THR A 124 -19.26 23.68 -1.98
N LEU A 125 -19.33 24.92 -1.49
CA LEU A 125 -19.30 25.20 -0.05
C LEU A 125 -20.47 24.56 0.70
N LEU A 126 -21.66 24.54 0.10
CA LEU A 126 -22.83 23.87 0.69
C LEU A 126 -22.62 22.35 0.77
N GLN A 127 -22.10 21.73 -0.29
CA GLN A 127 -21.77 20.29 -0.29
C GLN A 127 -20.70 19.96 0.74
N LEU A 128 -19.65 20.78 0.85
CA LEU A 128 -18.61 20.61 1.85
C LEU A 128 -19.17 20.68 3.28
N GLY A 129 -20.13 21.58 3.52
CA GLY A 129 -20.85 21.69 4.78
C GLY A 129 -21.81 20.51 5.06
N GLN A 130 -22.28 19.80 4.05
CA GLN A 130 -23.05 18.56 4.22
C GLN A 130 -22.11 17.40 4.60
N VAL A 131 -21.03 17.21 3.86
CA VAL A 131 -20.03 16.17 4.15
C VAL A 131 -19.42 16.35 5.54
N SER A 132 -19.17 17.60 5.96
CA SER A 132 -18.68 17.87 7.33
C SER A 132 -19.68 17.44 8.40
N ARG A 133 -20.98 17.65 8.16
CA ARG A 133 -22.04 17.21 9.10
C ARG A 133 -22.14 15.70 9.17
N GLU A 134 -22.12 15.02 8.03
CA GLU A 134 -22.14 13.55 7.97
C GLU A 134 -20.94 12.95 8.69
N ARG A 135 -19.75 13.54 8.54
CA ARG A 135 -18.55 13.14 9.29
C ARG A 135 -18.76 13.28 10.80
N ASP A 136 -19.30 14.40 11.25
CA ASP A 136 -19.50 14.67 12.68
C ASP A 136 -20.57 13.73 13.27
N GLU A 137 -21.64 13.43 12.52
CA GLU A 137 -22.65 12.43 12.88
C GLU A 137 -22.04 11.02 12.98
N TRP A 138 -21.23 10.62 12.00
CA TRP A 138 -20.53 9.34 12.03
C TRP A 138 -19.57 9.25 13.22
N TYR A 139 -18.81 10.31 13.49
CA TYR A 139 -17.86 10.35 14.61
C TYR A 139 -18.57 10.26 15.96
N ASN A 140 -19.70 10.95 16.13
CA ASN A 140 -20.51 10.86 17.34
C ASN A 140 -21.13 9.47 17.51
N SER A 141 -21.61 8.85 16.41
CA SER A 141 -22.09 7.46 16.44
C SER A 141 -20.99 6.46 16.79
N TYR A 142 -19.77 6.67 16.30
CA TYR A 142 -18.61 5.86 16.64
C TYR A 142 -18.25 6.01 18.12
N LEU A 143 -18.18 7.24 18.64
CA LEU A 143 -17.94 7.49 20.06
C LEU A 143 -18.99 6.82 20.94
N GLN A 144 -20.25 6.88 20.55
CA GLN A 144 -21.32 6.23 21.29
C GLN A 144 -21.20 4.70 21.28
N ALA A 145 -20.86 4.11 20.12
CA ALA A 145 -20.57 2.67 20.03
C ALA A 145 -19.36 2.26 20.88
N VAL A 146 -18.31 3.11 20.94
CA VAL A 146 -17.14 2.88 21.78
C VAL A 146 -17.50 2.94 23.27
N THR A 147 -18.31 3.92 23.69
CA THR A 147 -18.79 3.99 25.08
C THR A 147 -19.71 2.82 25.44
N ASP A 148 -20.51 2.32 24.50
CA ASP A 148 -21.33 1.13 24.71
C ASP A 148 -20.48 -0.15 24.81
N THR A 149 -19.32 -0.20 24.13
CA THR A 149 -18.33 -1.29 24.29
C THR A 149 -17.47 -1.22 25.54
N ASP A 150 -17.52 -0.14 26.33
CA ASP A 150 -16.86 -0.12 27.65
C ASP A 150 -17.57 -1.11 28.63
N GLY A 151 -18.84 -1.45 28.36
CA GLY A 151 -19.53 -2.58 28.99
C GLY A 151 -19.08 -3.98 28.51
N SER A 152 -18.28 -4.06 27.44
CA SER A 152 -17.66 -5.32 26.97
C SER A 152 -16.29 -5.59 27.60
N SER A 153 -15.68 -4.63 28.29
CA SER A 153 -14.42 -4.85 29.02
C SER A 153 -14.60 -5.91 30.13
N ASP A 154 -15.73 -5.87 30.85
CA ASP A 154 -16.06 -6.86 31.89
C ASP A 154 -16.32 -8.26 31.30
N ILE A 155 -16.95 -8.33 30.12
CA ILE A 155 -17.22 -9.60 29.42
C ILE A 155 -15.90 -10.18 28.87
N ILE A 156 -15.01 -9.35 28.33
CA ILE A 156 -13.69 -9.77 27.86
C ILE A 156 -12.83 -10.24 29.02
N ASN A 157 -12.86 -9.56 30.17
CA ASN A 157 -12.15 -9.98 31.37
C ASN A 157 -12.69 -11.31 31.92
N MET A 158 -14.01 -11.49 31.96
CA MET A 158 -14.63 -12.77 32.32
C MET A 158 -14.25 -13.90 31.36
N GLN A 159 -14.21 -13.62 30.05
CA GLN A 159 -13.80 -14.60 29.06
C GLN A 159 -12.30 -14.94 29.17
N ALA A 160 -11.44 -13.96 29.47
CA ALA A 160 -10.03 -14.17 29.70
C ALA A 160 -9.76 -15.04 30.94
N GLU A 161 -10.48 -14.80 32.05
CA GLU A 161 -10.40 -15.66 33.25
C GLU A 161 -10.87 -17.09 32.94
N ARG A 162 -11.97 -17.24 32.18
CA ARG A 162 -12.47 -18.56 31.79
C ARG A 162 -11.49 -19.32 30.90
N ILE A 163 -10.78 -18.62 30.01
CA ILE A 163 -9.73 -19.22 29.18
C ILE A 163 -8.56 -19.69 30.06
N ALA A 164 -8.11 -18.87 31.01
CA ALA A 164 -7.01 -19.24 31.91
C ALA A 164 -7.32 -20.46 32.80
N ASP A 165 -8.56 -20.61 33.25
CA ASP A 165 -8.97 -21.79 34.02
C ASP A 165 -9.00 -23.07 33.15
N LEU A 166 -9.48 -22.97 31.91
CA LEU A 166 -9.48 -24.10 30.97
C LEU A 166 -8.05 -24.53 30.60
N GLU A 167 -7.12 -23.58 30.46
CA GLU A 167 -5.71 -23.88 30.23
C GLU A 167 -5.09 -24.63 31.42
N ARG A 168 -5.44 -24.26 32.65
CA ARG A 168 -4.98 -24.96 33.86
C ARG A 168 -5.51 -26.40 33.93
N GLU A 169 -6.80 -26.60 33.69
CA GLU A 169 -7.41 -27.94 33.65
C GLU A 169 -6.76 -28.83 32.57
N LEU A 170 -6.44 -28.24 31.41
CA LEU A 170 -5.81 -28.96 30.31
C LEU A 170 -4.39 -29.39 30.67
N GLU A 171 -3.65 -28.57 31.40
CA GLU A 171 -2.30 -28.90 31.84
C GLU A 171 -2.30 -29.99 32.94
N GLU A 172 -3.20 -29.90 33.92
CA GLU A 172 -3.41 -30.96 34.91
C GLU A 172 -3.78 -32.30 34.24
N PHE A 173 -4.62 -32.26 33.21
CA PHE A 173 -4.99 -33.44 32.46
C PHE A 173 -3.80 -34.05 31.71
N LYS A 174 -2.95 -33.23 31.08
CA LYS A 174 -1.73 -33.69 30.41
C LYS A 174 -0.77 -34.34 31.40
N GLU A 175 -0.50 -33.71 32.53
CA GLU A 175 0.43 -34.23 33.55
C GLU A 175 -0.04 -35.60 34.04
N LYS A 176 -1.32 -35.74 34.35
CA LYS A 176 -1.93 -37.01 34.74
C LYS A 176 -1.87 -38.07 33.64
N HIS A 177 -1.97 -37.65 32.37
CA HIS A 177 -1.85 -38.56 31.24
C HIS A 177 -0.40 -39.03 31.06
N GLU A 178 0.57 -38.13 31.16
CA GLU A 178 2.00 -38.45 31.10
C GLU A 178 2.43 -39.38 32.23
N GLU A 179 1.91 -39.18 33.44
CA GLU A 179 2.17 -40.07 34.57
C GLU A 179 1.67 -41.50 34.28
N LYS A 180 0.46 -41.63 33.73
CA LYS A 180 -0.06 -42.94 33.31
C LYS A 180 0.77 -43.57 32.20
N VAL A 181 1.22 -42.77 31.23
CA VAL A 181 2.10 -43.27 30.15
C VAL A 181 3.41 -43.79 30.74
N ARG A 182 4.04 -43.03 31.65
CA ARG A 182 5.25 -43.48 32.37
C ARG A 182 5.02 -44.76 33.16
N TYR A 183 3.88 -44.86 33.86
CA TYR A 183 3.50 -46.06 34.58
C TYR A 183 3.44 -47.27 33.64
N TYR A 184 2.68 -47.20 32.56
CA TYR A 184 2.55 -48.32 31.62
C TYR A 184 3.86 -48.66 30.92
N GLN A 185 4.69 -47.67 30.59
CA GLN A 185 6.04 -47.92 30.05
C GLN A 185 6.92 -48.66 31.05
N SER A 186 6.82 -48.36 32.34
CA SER A 186 7.57 -49.05 33.39
C SER A 186 7.13 -50.51 33.54
N GLU A 187 5.82 -50.79 33.53
CA GLU A 187 5.32 -52.17 33.59
C GLU A 187 5.71 -52.99 32.36
N LEU A 188 5.61 -52.40 31.16
CA LEU A 188 6.07 -53.03 29.93
C LEU A 188 7.56 -53.39 29.99
N ARG A 189 8.38 -52.52 30.58
CA ARG A 189 9.82 -52.76 30.72
C ARG A 189 10.11 -53.91 31.69
N VAL A 190 9.40 -53.98 32.81
CA VAL A 190 9.51 -55.10 33.77
C VAL A 190 9.11 -56.41 33.10
N ALA A 191 7.93 -56.46 32.47
CA ALA A 191 7.46 -57.65 31.77
C ALA A 191 8.41 -58.12 30.65
N THR A 192 9.04 -57.17 29.94
CA THR A 192 10.03 -57.48 28.89
C THR A 192 11.30 -58.09 29.48
N ASN A 193 11.78 -57.58 30.62
CA ASN A 193 12.94 -58.12 31.30
C ASN A 193 12.66 -59.54 31.84
N ASP A 194 11.51 -59.76 32.48
CA ASP A 194 11.09 -61.07 32.98
C ASP A 194 11.02 -62.11 31.84
N LEU A 195 10.50 -61.71 30.68
CA LEU A 195 10.47 -62.56 29.49
C LEU A 195 11.89 -62.90 28.99
N MET A 196 12.81 -61.92 28.95
CA MET A 196 14.20 -62.16 28.54
C MET A 196 14.92 -63.11 29.51
N GLU A 197 14.74 -62.94 30.82
CA GLU A 197 15.32 -63.85 31.82
C GLU A 197 14.75 -65.28 31.68
N ALA A 198 13.45 -65.42 31.43
CA ALA A 198 12.83 -66.73 31.19
C ALA A 198 13.38 -67.42 29.93
N ILE A 199 13.66 -66.66 28.86
CA ILE A 199 14.27 -67.18 27.63
C ILE A 199 15.71 -67.64 27.88
N LEU A 200 16.50 -66.84 28.60
CA LEU A 200 17.90 -67.18 28.92
C LEU A 200 18.00 -68.42 29.82
N ASN A 201 17.13 -68.55 30.82
CA ASN A 201 17.14 -69.69 31.73
C ASN A 201 16.68 -71.00 31.05
N ASN A 202 15.74 -70.94 30.10
CA ASN A 202 15.31 -72.12 29.34
C ASN A 202 16.32 -72.58 28.27
N GLY A 203 17.20 -71.69 27.81
CA GLY A 203 18.28 -72.02 26.86
C GLY A 203 19.44 -72.84 27.48
N SER A 204 19.57 -72.87 28.80
CA SER A 204 20.66 -73.54 29.53
C SER A 204 20.39 -75.01 29.86
N HIS A 205 19.24 -75.58 29.45
CA HIS A 205 18.88 -76.99 29.70
C HIS A 205 18.96 -77.89 28.44
N HIS A 206 19.68 -77.45 27.41
CA HIS A 206 19.90 -78.21 26.17
C HIS A 206 21.37 -78.51 25.83
N GLU A 207 22.26 -78.49 26.83
CA GLU A 207 23.58 -79.14 26.75
C GLU A 207 23.59 -80.49 27.46
#